data_AF-A0A2I0P1H8-F1
#
_entry.id   AF-A0A2I0P1H8-F1
#
_cell.length_a   1.000
_cell.length_b   1.000
_cell.length_c   1.000
_cell.angle_alpha   90.00
_cell.angle_beta   90.00
_cell.angle_gamma   90.00
#
_symmetry.space_group_name_H-M   'P 1'
#
loop_
_entity.id
_entity.type
_entity.pdbx_description
1 polymer ?
#
loop_
_entity_poly.entity_id
_entity_poly.type
_entity_poly.pdbx_seq_one_letter_code
_entity_poly.pdbx_strand_id
1 'polypeptide(L)'
;KADLLKVGHHGSRHSTGKTFINEVSPDIAVISLAKDNDYGYPQKDPVRYLTDTGAQIYRTDQEGTITVRSDEAGLTVIPGEEVQNLSDCTCSAIRKFCDSSAGERDPCCRSCSG
;
A
#
# COMPACT_ATOMS: atom_id res chain seq x y z
N LYS A 1 -16.33 -7.13 -11.30
CA LYS A 1 -15.20 -6.22 -11.60
C LYS A 1 -15.08 -5.16 -10.52
N ALA A 2 -13.87 -4.84 -10.06
CA ALA A 2 -13.58 -3.76 -9.12
C ALA A 2 -12.32 -2.99 -9.57
N ASP A 3 -12.26 -1.69 -9.28
CA ASP A 3 -11.07 -0.89 -9.60
C ASP A 3 -9.95 -1.11 -8.58
N LEU A 4 -10.31 -1.30 -7.30
CA LEU A 4 -9.39 -1.49 -6.18
C LEU A 4 -9.89 -2.57 -5.23
N LEU A 5 -9.01 -3.50 -4.84
CA LEU A 5 -9.25 -4.52 -3.83
C LEU A 5 -8.23 -4.39 -2.68
N LYS A 6 -8.72 -4.16 -1.46
CA LYS A 6 -7.94 -4.43 -0.24
C LYS A 6 -7.99 -5.93 0.03
N VAL A 7 -6.84 -6.60 -0.07
CA VAL A 7 -6.75 -8.05 0.05
C VAL A 7 -7.03 -8.48 1.49
N GLY A 8 -7.92 -9.47 1.63
CA GLY A 8 -8.34 -9.98 2.92
C GLY A 8 -7.23 -10.74 3.65
N HIS A 9 -7.17 -10.55 4.97
CA HIS A 9 -6.28 -11.30 5.88
C HIS A 9 -4.84 -11.42 5.34
N HIS A 10 -4.23 -10.29 5.00
CA HIS A 10 -2.81 -10.23 4.59
C HIS A 10 -2.45 -11.10 3.37
N GLY A 11 -3.43 -11.52 2.55
CA GLY A 11 -3.20 -12.45 1.45
C GLY A 11 -3.27 -13.92 1.88
N SER A 12 -4.25 -14.29 2.70
CA SER A 12 -4.58 -15.67 3.01
C SER A 12 -5.47 -16.31 1.95
N ARG A 13 -5.22 -17.58 1.60
CA ARG A 13 -6.06 -18.38 0.71
C ARG A 13 -7.48 -18.57 1.23
N HIS A 14 -7.68 -18.48 2.55
CA HIS A 14 -8.99 -18.63 3.18
C HIS A 14 -9.88 -17.40 2.99
N SER A 15 -9.28 -16.23 2.76
CA SER A 15 -9.98 -14.96 2.50
C SER A 15 -9.80 -14.46 1.07
N THR A 16 -8.90 -15.08 0.31
CA THR A 16 -8.47 -14.66 -1.03
C THR A 16 -8.42 -15.88 -1.96
N GLY A 17 -9.56 -16.55 -2.08
CA GLY A 17 -9.70 -17.74 -2.93
C GLY A 17 -9.78 -17.40 -4.42
N LYS A 18 -9.40 -18.35 -5.27
CA LYS A 18 -9.38 -18.18 -6.73
C LYS A 18 -10.72 -17.73 -7.31
N THR A 19 -11.83 -18.35 -6.91
CA THR A 19 -13.18 -18.00 -7.40
C THR A 19 -13.51 -16.54 -7.11
N PHE A 20 -13.28 -16.11 -5.86
CA PHE A 20 -13.51 -14.72 -5.45
C PHE A 20 -12.65 -13.74 -6.26
N ILE A 21 -11.35 -14.02 -6.43
CA ILE A 21 -10.46 -13.14 -7.20
C ILE A 21 -10.87 -13.05 -8.68
N ASN A 22 -11.31 -14.15 -9.29
CA ASN A 22 -11.78 -14.15 -10.67
C ASN A 22 -13.09 -13.37 -10.85
N GLU A 23 -14.01 -13.44 -9.89
CA GLU A 23 -15.27 -12.69 -9.93
C GLU A 23 -15.07 -11.19 -9.69
N VAL A 24 -14.20 -10.85 -8.73
CA VAL A 24 -13.85 -9.46 -8.44
C VAL A 24 -13.03 -8.87 -9.58
N SER A 25 -12.08 -9.62 -10.17
CA SER A 25 -11.19 -9.20 -11.25
C SER A 25 -10.67 -7.77 -11.05
N PRO A 26 -9.89 -7.52 -9.97
CA PRO A 26 -9.49 -6.16 -9.61
C PRO A 26 -8.43 -5.61 -10.57
N ASP A 27 -8.50 -4.31 -10.88
CA ASP A 27 -7.43 -3.63 -11.61
C ASP A 27 -6.21 -3.35 -10.68
N ILE A 28 -6.47 -3.02 -9.40
CA ILE A 28 -5.46 -2.78 -8.36
C ILE A 28 -5.75 -3.65 -7.14
N ALA A 29 -4.72 -4.25 -6.53
CA ALA A 29 -4.81 -5.01 -5.29
C ALA A 29 -3.78 -4.54 -4.27
N VAL A 30 -4.22 -4.21 -3.04
CA VAL A 30 -3.34 -3.81 -1.94
C VAL A 30 -3.33 -4.89 -0.87
N ILE A 31 -2.17 -5.46 -0.62
CA ILE A 31 -1.92 -6.42 0.45
C ILE A 31 -1.26 -5.68 1.61
N SER A 32 -1.97 -5.54 2.73
CA SER A 32 -1.39 -4.98 3.95
C SER A 32 -0.73 -6.09 4.75
N LEU A 33 0.55 -5.99 5.08
CA LEU A 33 1.31 -6.88 5.97
C LEU A 33 2.60 -6.19 6.46
N ALA A 34 3.29 -6.78 7.42
CA ALA A 34 4.55 -6.25 7.97
C ALA A 34 5.79 -6.75 7.18
N LYS A 35 6.84 -5.91 7.12
CA LYS A 35 8.17 -6.17 6.49
C LYS A 35 8.79 -7.49 6.90
N ASP A 36 8.68 -7.82 8.19
CA ASP A 36 9.25 -9.02 8.78
C ASP A 36 8.14 -9.91 9.37
N ASN A 37 7.12 -10.24 8.56
CA ASN A 37 6.07 -11.14 9.05
C ASN A 37 6.53 -12.60 9.00
N ASP A 38 6.60 -13.23 10.17
CA ASP A 38 6.91 -14.66 10.32
C ASP A 38 5.67 -15.57 10.16
N TYR A 39 4.51 -14.99 9.85
CA TYR A 39 3.24 -15.70 9.74
C TYR A 39 3.04 -16.40 8.39
N GLY A 40 3.98 -16.24 7.46
CA GLY A 40 3.94 -16.87 6.14
C GLY A 40 2.98 -16.20 5.16
N TYR A 41 2.74 -14.89 5.33
CA TYR A 41 1.93 -14.08 4.42
C TYR A 41 2.78 -13.17 3.51
N PRO A 42 2.28 -12.75 2.35
CA PRO A 42 1.11 -13.32 1.68
C PRO A 42 1.39 -14.76 1.23
N GLN A 43 0.35 -15.59 1.19
CA GLN A 43 0.48 -16.92 0.64
C GLN A 43 0.67 -16.83 -0.89
N LYS A 44 1.44 -17.76 -1.47
CA LYS A 44 1.78 -17.77 -2.90
C LYS A 44 0.54 -17.85 -3.80
N ASP A 45 -0.47 -18.59 -3.38
CA ASP A 45 -1.71 -18.82 -4.14
C ASP A 45 -2.51 -17.52 -4.36
N PRO A 46 -2.88 -16.75 -3.31
CA PRO A 46 -3.49 -15.42 -3.46
C PRO A 46 -2.73 -14.47 -4.38
N VAL A 47 -1.40 -14.38 -4.24
CA VAL A 47 -0.57 -13.51 -5.10
C VAL A 47 -0.68 -13.95 -6.55
N ARG A 48 -0.56 -15.25 -6.81
CA ARG A 48 -0.72 -15.82 -8.15
C ARG A 48 -2.10 -15.53 -8.73
N TYR A 49 -3.17 -15.71 -7.97
CA TYR A 49 -4.53 -15.45 -8.47
C TYR A 49 -4.71 -14.00 -8.90
N LEU A 50 -4.19 -13.05 -8.12
CA LEU A 50 -4.20 -11.62 -8.45
C LEU A 50 -3.33 -11.31 -9.68
N THR A 51 -2.17 -11.95 -9.80
CA THR A 51 -1.33 -11.82 -11.00
C THR A 51 -2.04 -12.37 -12.24
N ASP A 52 -2.73 -13.50 -12.12
CA ASP A 52 -3.46 -14.16 -13.23
C ASP A 52 -4.64 -13.30 -13.73
N THR A 53 -5.20 -12.39 -12.91
CA THR A 53 -6.21 -11.41 -13.37
C THR A 53 -5.61 -10.18 -14.04
N GLY A 54 -4.29 -10.01 -14.02
CA GLY A 54 -3.60 -8.81 -14.50
C GLY A 54 -3.65 -7.63 -13.53
N ALA A 55 -3.95 -7.88 -12.24
CA ALA A 55 -4.03 -6.82 -11.23
C ALA A 55 -2.63 -6.25 -10.94
N GLN A 56 -2.55 -4.93 -10.73
CA GLN A 56 -1.37 -4.29 -10.15
C GLN A 56 -1.35 -4.53 -8.64
N ILE A 57 -0.30 -5.17 -8.12
CA ILE A 57 -0.21 -5.56 -6.71
C ILE A 57 0.71 -4.60 -5.96
N TYR A 58 0.21 -4.05 -4.86
CA TYR A 58 0.97 -3.24 -3.89
C TYR A 58 0.99 -3.92 -2.53
N ARG A 59 2.09 -3.76 -1.80
CA ARG A 59 2.44 -4.49 -0.58
C ARG A 59 3.04 -3.55 0.47
N THR A 60 2.35 -3.36 1.58
CA THR A 60 2.83 -2.41 2.62
C THR A 60 4.15 -2.83 3.26
N ASP A 61 4.54 -4.10 3.17
CA ASP A 61 5.83 -4.60 3.63
C ASP A 61 6.99 -4.24 2.69
N GLN A 62 6.68 -3.91 1.43
CA GLN A 62 7.65 -3.56 0.38
C GLN A 62 7.67 -2.06 0.11
N GLU A 63 6.50 -1.42 0.01
CA GLU A 63 6.40 0.01 -0.34
C GLU A 63 5.76 0.87 0.76
N GLY A 64 5.83 0.42 2.00
CA GLY A 64 5.41 1.21 3.16
C GLY A 64 3.92 1.57 3.16
N THR A 65 3.60 2.83 3.43
CA THR A 65 2.20 3.28 3.47
C THR A 65 1.65 3.44 2.06
N ILE A 66 0.70 2.61 1.65
CA ILE A 66 0.00 2.78 0.37
C ILE A 66 -1.17 3.74 0.55
N THR A 67 -1.11 4.90 -0.11
CA THR A 67 -2.24 5.85 -0.16
C THR A 67 -2.95 5.72 -1.50
N VAL A 68 -4.27 5.51 -1.47
CA VAL A 68 -5.10 5.55 -2.68
C VAL A 68 -6.01 6.76 -2.63
N ARG A 69 -5.94 7.61 -3.66
CA ARG A 69 -6.79 8.78 -3.83
C ARG A 69 -7.77 8.52 -4.95
N SER A 70 -9.05 8.83 -4.71
CA SER A 70 -10.08 8.85 -5.76
C SER A 70 -10.51 10.28 -6.02
N ASP A 71 -10.50 10.70 -7.27
CA ASP A 71 -11.07 11.96 -7.74
C ASP A 71 -11.82 11.75 -9.06
N GLU A 72 -12.20 12.84 -9.72
CA GLU A 72 -12.93 12.82 -11.01
C GLU A 72 -12.12 12.17 -12.14
N ALA A 73 -10.78 12.14 -12.05
CA ALA A 73 -9.90 11.52 -13.03
C ALA A 73 -9.68 10.02 -12.77
N GLY A 74 -10.06 9.50 -11.60
CA GLY A 74 -9.99 8.09 -11.26
C GLY A 74 -9.19 7.81 -9.99
N LEU A 75 -8.54 6.65 -9.95
CA LEU A 75 -7.72 6.21 -8.82
C LEU A 75 -6.24 6.49 -9.06
N THR A 76 -5.60 7.16 -8.11
CA THR A 76 -4.14 7.31 -8.05
C THR A 76 -3.59 6.57 -6.83
N VAL A 77 -2.65 5.66 -7.05
CA VAL A 77 -1.93 4.94 -5.99
C VAL A 77 -0.59 5.63 -5.75
N ILE A 78 -0.34 5.98 -4.50
CA ILE A 78 0.90 6.61 -4.05
C ILE A 78 1.53 5.66 -3.02
N PRO A 79 2.52 4.85 -3.43
CA PRO A 79 3.35 4.10 -2.50
C PRO A 79 4.17 5.07 -1.66
N GLY A 80 4.19 4.86 -0.35
CA GLY A 80 4.99 5.63 0.57
C GLY A 80 6.38 5.04 0.59
N GLU A 81 7.27 5.51 -0.29
CA GLU A 81 8.69 5.28 -0.07
C GLU A 81 9.00 5.66 1.37
N GLU A 82 9.48 4.68 2.14
CA GLU A 82 10.09 4.94 3.43
C GLU A 82 11.13 6.02 3.17
N VAL A 83 11.01 7.21 3.78
CA VAL A 83 12.10 8.19 3.70
C VAL A 83 13.26 7.56 4.44
N GLN A 84 14.09 6.81 3.72
CA GLN A 84 15.13 5.97 4.33
C GLN A 84 16.27 6.84 4.88
N ASN A 85 16.34 8.12 4.47
CA ASN A 85 17.33 9.07 4.97
C ASN A 85 16.75 10.45 5.26
N LEU A 86 17.03 10.95 6.47
CA LEU A 86 16.76 12.34 6.89
C LEU A 86 17.39 13.39 5.96
N SER A 87 18.40 13.02 5.16
CA SER A 87 19.05 13.91 4.18
C SER A 87 18.14 14.28 3.01
N ASP A 88 17.13 13.47 2.73
CA ASP A 88 16.24 13.67 1.58
C ASP A 88 15.00 14.49 1.98
N CYS A 89 14.82 14.71 3.29
CA CYS A 89 13.80 15.57 3.86
C CYS A 89 14.11 17.05 3.58
N THR A 90 13.52 17.62 2.53
CA THR A 90 13.54 19.07 2.33
C THR A 90 12.35 19.71 3.06
N CYS A 91 12.61 20.44 4.15
CA CYS A 91 11.55 21.04 4.98
C CYS A 91 10.61 21.98 4.20
N SER A 92 11.09 22.58 3.12
CA SER A 92 10.27 23.40 2.22
C SER A 92 9.24 22.59 1.42
N ALA A 93 9.53 21.33 1.10
CA ALA A 93 8.65 20.48 0.29
C ALA A 93 7.60 19.74 1.12
N ILE A 94 7.88 19.47 2.40
CA ILE A 94 7.09 18.54 3.23
C ILE A 94 6.24 19.29 4.28
N ARG A 95 6.37 20.63 4.41
CA ARG A 95 5.66 21.43 5.43
C ARG A 95 4.14 21.19 5.47
N LYS A 96 3.48 21.19 4.30
CA LYS A 96 2.03 20.91 4.20
C LYS A 96 1.66 19.47 4.57
N PHE A 97 2.56 18.52 4.40
CA PHE A 97 2.37 17.13 4.80
C PHE A 97 2.57 16.97 6.31
N CYS A 98 3.53 17.68 6.90
CA CYS A 98 3.77 17.68 8.35
C CYS A 98 2.61 18.23 9.18
N ASP A 99 1.83 19.17 8.62
CA ASP A 99 0.62 19.70 9.27
C ASP A 99 -0.57 18.71 9.24
N SER A 100 -0.42 17.54 8.61
CA SER A 100 -1.45 16.51 8.57
C SER A 100 -1.26 15.45 9.66
N SER A 101 -2.34 14.77 10.06
CA SER A 101 -2.27 13.66 11.03
C SER A 101 -1.42 12.47 10.56
N ALA A 102 -1.11 12.39 9.26
CA ALA A 102 -0.17 11.41 8.71
C ALA A 102 1.29 11.84 8.92
N GLY A 103 1.57 13.16 8.91
CA GLY A 103 2.91 13.73 9.03
C GLY A 103 3.46 13.81 10.45
N GLU A 104 2.62 13.83 11.49
CA GLU A 104 3.08 13.91 12.90
C GLU A 104 4.02 12.76 13.33
N ARG A 105 3.91 11.60 12.68
CA ARG A 105 4.75 10.42 12.94
C ARG A 105 5.93 10.29 11.98
N ASP A 106 6.04 11.18 11.00
CA ASP A 106 7.08 11.13 9.98
C ASP A 106 8.42 11.67 10.55
N PRO A 107 9.54 10.94 10.41
CA PRO A 107 10.84 11.37 10.90
C PRO A 107 11.34 12.67 10.25
N CYS A 108 10.94 12.99 9.01
CA CYS A 108 11.22 14.28 8.38
C CYS A 108 10.54 15.44 9.09
N CYS A 109 9.32 15.24 9.58
CA CYS A 109 8.58 16.32 10.24
C CYS A 109 9.15 16.67 11.61
N ARG A 110 9.81 15.70 12.28
CA ARG A 110 10.52 15.93 13.54
C ARG A 110 11.80 16.75 13.36
N SER A 111 12.49 16.63 12.23
CA SER A 111 13.72 17.39 11.95
C SER A 111 13.46 18.82 11.47
N CYS A 112 12.25 19.12 11.01
CA CYS A 112 11.87 20.44 10.51
C CYS A 112 11.31 21.40 11.58
N SER A 113 11.21 20.97 12.84
CA SER A 113 10.66 21.75 13.97
C SER A 113 11.67 22.72 14.62
N GLY A 114 12.62 23.25 13.83
CA GLY A 114 13.62 24.23 14.27
C GLY A 114 13.26 25.66 13.90
#